data_AF-A0A022QQX4-F1
#
_entry.id   AF-A0A022QQX4-F1
#
_cell.length_a   1.000
_cell.length_b   1.000
_cell.length_c   1.000
_cell.angle_alpha   90.00
_cell.angle_beta   90.00
_cell.angle_gamma   90.00
#
_symmetry.space_group_name_H-M   'P 1'
#
loop_
_entity.id
_entity.type
_entity.pdbx_description
1 polymer ?
#
loop_
_entity_poly.entity_id
_entity_poly.type
_entity_poly.pdbx_seq_one_letter_code
_entity_poly.pdbx_strand_id
1 'polypeptide(L)'
;MAKENEKINLDESSEISKSTSIAIEDIDRETLAEVTTYLKTRAGKSSNEEKEKSDQEFISDKDIHDLLQLLPAVAYLNVTGLREMVEQKIADTMEGKSVAWIREVFGLTNDLDVEDAARQMNPWAFND
;
A
#
# COMPACT_ATOMS: atom_id res chain seq x y z
N MET A 1 29.05 64.59 -21.21
CA MET A 1 27.96 64.12 -22.10
C MET A 1 27.35 62.88 -21.47
N ALA A 2 26.03 62.84 -21.45
CA ALA A 2 25.19 61.83 -20.80
C ALA A 2 25.08 60.51 -21.60
N LYS A 3 24.34 59.56 -20.97
CA LYS A 3 23.85 58.22 -21.38
C LYS A 3 24.65 57.07 -20.75
N GLU A 4 24.07 56.05 -20.12
CA GLU A 4 22.70 55.69 -19.75
C GLU A 4 22.79 54.48 -18.79
N ASN A 5 21.81 54.28 -17.93
CA ASN A 5 21.65 53.10 -17.09
C ASN A 5 21.15 51.91 -17.93
N GLU A 6 21.54 50.67 -17.63
CA GLU A 6 20.59 49.55 -17.66
C GLU A 6 21.02 48.41 -16.73
N LYS A 7 20.13 48.06 -15.80
CA LYS A 7 20.25 46.89 -14.93
C LYS A 7 19.93 45.64 -15.74
N ILE A 8 20.62 44.54 -15.46
CA ILE A 8 20.02 43.22 -15.64
C ILE A 8 20.22 42.45 -14.34
N ASN A 9 19.10 42.28 -13.63
CA ASN A 9 18.93 41.35 -12.53
C ASN A 9 18.18 40.15 -13.13
N LEU A 10 18.74 38.96 -13.05
CA LEU A 10 18.01 37.72 -13.29
C LEU A 10 18.48 36.69 -12.27
N ASP A 11 17.76 36.70 -11.15
CA ASP A 11 17.37 35.52 -10.39
C ASP A 11 17.01 34.36 -11.35
N GLU A 12 17.46 33.15 -11.04
CA GLU A 12 16.66 31.93 -11.14
C GLU A 12 17.49 30.71 -10.70
N SER A 13 17.22 30.29 -9.46
CA SER A 13 16.89 28.92 -9.11
C SER A 13 17.53 27.80 -9.95
N SER A 14 18.65 27.26 -9.48
CA SER A 14 18.93 25.84 -9.70
C SER A 14 18.92 25.13 -8.35
N GLU A 15 17.71 24.91 -7.83
CA GLU A 15 17.48 23.81 -6.91
C GLU A 15 17.96 22.53 -7.62
N ILE A 16 19.10 22.02 -7.16
CA ILE A 16 19.64 20.73 -7.59
C ILE A 16 18.62 19.69 -7.14
N SER A 17 17.73 19.31 -8.06
CA SER A 17 16.77 18.23 -7.87
C SER A 17 17.55 16.95 -7.58
N LYS A 18 17.67 16.62 -6.30
CA LYS A 18 18.41 15.46 -5.83
C LYS A 18 17.64 14.20 -6.20
N SER A 19 17.87 13.68 -7.41
CA SER A 19 17.31 12.42 -7.87
C SER A 19 18.00 11.24 -7.17
N THR A 20 17.40 10.80 -6.05
CA THR A 20 17.82 9.56 -5.38
C THR A 20 16.95 8.43 -5.93
N SER A 21 17.57 7.55 -6.72
CA SER A 21 16.92 6.32 -7.19
C SER A 21 16.89 5.31 -6.06
N ILE A 22 15.71 4.78 -5.80
CA ILE A 22 15.46 3.79 -4.77
C ILE A 22 14.95 2.55 -5.51
N ALA A 23 15.67 1.44 -5.40
CA ALA A 23 15.22 0.17 -5.97
C ALA A 23 14.12 -0.40 -5.09
N ILE A 24 13.00 -0.76 -5.72
CA ILE A 24 11.87 -1.41 -5.07
C ILE A 24 11.70 -2.74 -5.79
N GLU A 25 11.99 -3.83 -5.10
CA GLU A 25 11.79 -5.19 -5.60
C GLU A 25 10.36 -5.64 -5.27
N ASP A 26 9.78 -6.50 -6.11
CA ASP A 26 8.49 -7.15 -5.91
C ASP A 26 7.23 -6.23 -5.86
N ILE A 27 7.32 -5.00 -6.38
CA ILE A 27 6.15 -4.13 -6.55
C ILE A 27 5.99 -3.77 -8.04
N ASP A 28 4.78 -3.95 -8.56
CA ASP A 28 4.47 -3.57 -9.93
C ASP A 28 4.47 -2.05 -10.12
N ARG A 29 4.87 -1.61 -11.33
CA ARG A 29 4.93 -0.17 -11.66
C ARG A 29 3.55 0.48 -11.62
N GLU A 30 2.50 -0.24 -11.99
CA GLU A 30 1.12 0.26 -11.98
C GLU A 30 0.66 0.51 -10.54
N THR A 31 0.86 -0.46 -9.65
CA THR A 31 0.53 -0.32 -8.21
C THR A 31 1.30 0.85 -7.58
N LEU A 32 2.59 0.99 -7.88
CA LEU A 32 3.39 2.10 -7.36
C LEU A 32 2.90 3.46 -7.89
N ALA A 33 2.53 3.54 -9.17
CA ALA A 33 1.98 4.75 -9.77
C ALA A 33 0.63 5.12 -9.14
N GLU A 34 -0.21 4.12 -8.87
CA GLU A 34 -1.49 4.29 -8.19
C GLU A 34 -1.28 4.85 -6.77
N VAL A 35 -0.42 4.22 -5.96
CA VAL A 35 -0.12 4.68 -4.59
C VAL A 35 0.51 6.07 -4.59
N THR A 36 1.39 6.37 -5.54
CA THR A 36 1.99 7.70 -5.65
C THR A 36 0.94 8.77 -5.98
N THR A 37 -0.01 8.45 -6.85
CA THR A 37 -1.13 9.34 -7.20
C THR A 37 -2.08 9.53 -6.01
N TYR A 38 -2.35 8.43 -5.29
CA TYR A 38 -3.11 8.44 -4.05
C TYR A 38 -2.48 9.36 -3.01
N LEU A 39 -1.16 9.24 -2.78
CA LEU A 39 -0.42 10.06 -1.83
C LEU A 39 -0.43 11.55 -2.18
N LYS A 40 -0.33 11.91 -3.46
CA LYS A 40 -0.45 13.31 -3.91
C LYS A 40 -1.83 13.88 -3.59
N THR A 41 -2.88 13.12 -3.84
CA THR A 41 -4.26 13.52 -3.52
C THR A 41 -4.48 13.63 -2.01
N ARG A 42 -3.91 12.71 -1.24
CA ARG A 42 -3.96 12.69 0.23
C ARG A 42 -3.22 13.87 0.87
N ALA A 43 -2.13 14.34 0.26
CA ALA A 43 -1.38 15.51 0.72
C ALA A 43 -2.20 16.82 0.64
N GLY A 44 -3.17 16.90 -0.29
CA GLY A 44 -4.08 18.03 -0.41
C GLY A 44 -5.18 18.10 0.66
N LYS A 45 -5.35 17.05 1.47
CA LYS A 45 -6.40 16.97 2.51
C LYS A 45 -5.87 17.47 3.84
N SER A 46 -6.60 18.38 4.46
CA SER A 46 -6.19 19.05 5.70
C SER A 46 -6.71 18.31 6.95
N SER A 47 -7.87 17.65 6.86
CA SER A 47 -8.46 16.91 7.98
C SER A 47 -8.03 15.44 8.00
N ASN A 48 -7.93 14.86 9.20
CA ASN A 48 -7.68 13.42 9.38
C ASN A 48 -8.89 12.59 8.93
N GLU A 49 -10.11 13.07 9.18
CA GLU A 49 -11.35 12.40 8.77
C GLU A 49 -11.47 12.29 7.24
N GLU A 50 -11.05 13.32 6.50
CA GLU A 50 -11.04 13.29 5.03
C GLU A 50 -10.00 12.32 4.47
N LYS A 51 -8.88 12.15 5.18
CA LYS A 51 -7.85 11.17 4.81
C LYS A 51 -8.35 9.75 5.05
N GLU A 52 -8.92 9.49 6.22
CA GLU A 52 -9.48 8.18 6.56
C GLU A 52 -10.62 7.78 5.63
N LYS A 53 -11.56 8.70 5.33
CA LYS A 53 -12.66 8.40 4.42
C LYS A 53 -12.15 8.04 3.02
N SER A 54 -11.15 8.73 2.52
CA SER A 54 -10.58 8.39 1.22
C SER A 54 -9.65 7.19 1.24
N ASP A 55 -8.98 6.92 2.37
CA ASP A 55 -8.27 5.66 2.57
C ASP A 55 -9.29 4.50 2.48
N GLN A 56 -10.49 4.65 3.09
CA GLN A 56 -11.58 3.67 3.00
C GLN A 56 -12.15 3.52 1.58
N GLU A 57 -12.45 4.61 0.88
CA GLU A 57 -12.93 4.58 -0.52
C GLU A 57 -11.89 3.94 -1.46
N PHE A 58 -10.60 4.19 -1.23
CA PHE A 58 -9.53 3.61 -2.03
C PHE A 58 -9.40 2.09 -1.85
N ILE A 59 -9.68 1.61 -0.65
CA ILE A 59 -9.59 0.19 -0.31
C ILE A 59 -10.92 -0.53 -0.63
N SER A 60 -12.07 0.14 -0.56
CA SER A 60 -13.40 -0.49 -0.73
C SER A 60 -13.54 -1.22 -2.07
N ASP A 61 -12.99 -0.64 -3.12
CA ASP A 61 -13.16 -1.10 -4.50
C ASP A 61 -12.15 -2.19 -4.91
N LYS A 62 -11.23 -2.56 -4.00
CA LYS A 62 -10.15 -3.52 -4.25
C LYS A 62 -10.49 -4.92 -3.76
N ASP A 63 -10.16 -5.91 -4.58
CA ASP A 63 -10.23 -7.33 -4.26
C ASP A 63 -9.02 -7.77 -3.43
N ILE A 64 -9.08 -8.96 -2.80
CA ILE A 64 -7.98 -9.45 -1.94
C ILE A 64 -6.65 -9.55 -2.68
N HIS A 65 -6.66 -9.90 -3.97
CA HIS A 65 -5.44 -9.94 -4.79
C HIS A 65 -4.81 -8.56 -4.96
N ASP A 66 -5.64 -7.54 -5.22
CA ASP A 66 -5.17 -6.15 -5.35
C ASP A 66 -4.65 -5.64 -4.00
N LEU A 67 -5.30 -5.99 -2.90
CA LEU A 67 -4.86 -5.63 -1.55
C LEU A 67 -3.51 -6.27 -1.19
N LEU A 68 -3.30 -7.53 -1.58
CA LEU A 68 -2.03 -8.23 -1.37
C LEU A 68 -0.89 -7.63 -2.21
N GLN A 69 -1.17 -7.17 -3.43
CA GLN A 69 -0.20 -6.45 -4.25
C GLN A 69 0.07 -5.02 -3.74
N LEU A 70 -0.95 -4.39 -3.16
CA LEU A 70 -0.87 -3.04 -2.63
C LEU A 70 -0.11 -2.98 -1.30
N LEU A 71 -0.25 -3.99 -0.45
CA LEU A 71 0.37 -4.07 0.88
C LEU A 71 1.90 -3.79 0.87
N PRO A 72 2.73 -4.45 0.04
CA PRO A 72 4.17 -4.17 0.03
C PRO A 72 4.48 -2.73 -0.37
N ALA A 73 3.74 -2.14 -1.32
CA ALA A 73 3.95 -0.76 -1.75
C ALA A 73 3.66 0.25 -0.63
N VAL A 74 2.54 0.05 0.08
CA VAL A 74 2.12 0.91 1.18
C VAL A 74 3.03 0.73 2.41
N ALA A 75 3.47 -0.50 2.67
CA ALA A 75 4.44 -0.81 3.72
C ALA A 75 5.81 -0.17 3.44
N TYR A 76 6.28 -0.23 2.20
CA TYR A 76 7.55 0.38 1.77
C TYR A 76 7.54 1.91 1.93
N LEU A 77 6.44 2.54 1.52
CA LEU A 77 6.27 3.99 1.61
C LEU A 77 5.91 4.47 3.04
N ASN A 78 5.80 3.54 4.00
CA ASN A 78 5.51 3.76 5.41
C ASN A 78 4.27 4.64 5.66
N VAL A 79 3.20 4.38 4.92
CA VAL A 79 1.92 5.10 5.05
C VAL A 79 1.06 4.38 6.10
N THR A 80 1.38 4.58 7.38
CA THR A 80 0.83 3.78 8.50
C THR A 80 -0.70 3.67 8.50
N GLY A 81 -1.43 4.78 8.36
CA GLY A 81 -2.90 4.75 8.38
C GLY A 81 -3.52 3.93 7.24
N LEU A 82 -3.00 4.07 6.01
CA LEU A 82 -3.46 3.27 4.88
C LEU A 82 -3.06 1.79 5.04
N ARG A 83 -1.84 1.54 5.53
CA ARG A 83 -1.33 0.19 5.76
C ARG A 83 -2.21 -0.58 6.72
N GLU A 84 -2.53 0.00 7.87
CA GLU A 84 -3.36 -0.62 8.90
C GLU A 84 -4.76 -0.94 8.36
N MET A 85 -5.34 -0.07 7.52
CA MET A 85 -6.63 -0.35 6.89
C MET A 85 -6.56 -1.48 5.85
N VAL A 86 -5.48 -1.56 5.06
CA VAL A 86 -5.27 -2.67 4.12
C VAL A 86 -5.07 -3.98 4.87
N GLU A 87 -4.24 -3.99 5.92
CA GLU A 87 -4.02 -5.15 6.78
C GLU A 87 -5.32 -5.63 7.42
N GLN A 88 -6.13 -4.71 7.93
CA GLN A 88 -7.41 -5.05 8.54
C GLN A 88 -8.41 -5.59 7.54
N LYS A 89 -8.53 -5.01 6.33
CA LYS A 89 -9.44 -5.54 5.33
C LYS A 89 -9.02 -6.94 4.85
N ILE A 90 -7.72 -7.22 4.77
CA ILE A 90 -7.22 -8.56 4.49
C ILE A 90 -7.64 -9.51 5.62
N ALA A 91 -7.45 -9.13 6.89
CA ALA A 91 -7.86 -9.92 8.05
C ALA A 91 -9.37 -10.20 8.07
N ASP A 92 -10.20 -9.17 7.85
CA ASP A 92 -11.66 -9.29 7.76
C ASP A 92 -12.08 -10.21 6.61
N THR A 93 -11.37 -10.16 5.48
CA THR A 93 -11.68 -11.03 4.33
C THR A 93 -11.29 -12.49 4.61
N MET A 94 -10.28 -12.72 5.45
CA MET A 94 -9.84 -14.05 5.87
C MET A 94 -10.71 -14.63 6.99
N GLU A 95 -11.39 -13.80 7.78
CA GLU A 95 -12.27 -14.24 8.84
C GLU A 95 -13.41 -15.11 8.28
N GLY A 96 -13.57 -16.31 8.86
CA GLY A 96 -14.58 -17.28 8.43
C GLY A 96 -14.30 -17.99 7.10
N LYS A 97 -13.14 -17.79 6.46
CA LYS A 97 -12.74 -18.53 5.25
C LYS A 97 -12.14 -19.89 5.59
N SER A 98 -12.25 -20.83 4.65
CA SER A 98 -11.64 -22.14 4.79
C SER A 98 -10.12 -22.07 4.56
N VAL A 99 -9.38 -22.99 5.18
CA VAL A 99 -7.93 -23.13 4.99
C VAL A 99 -7.58 -23.38 3.52
N ALA A 100 -8.43 -24.09 2.78
CA ALA A 100 -8.26 -24.31 1.34
C ALA A 100 -8.31 -23.01 0.55
N TRP A 101 -9.26 -22.12 0.87
CA TRP A 101 -9.38 -20.82 0.21
C TRP A 101 -8.17 -19.92 0.50
N ILE A 102 -7.70 -19.89 1.76
CA ILE A 102 -6.50 -19.12 2.12
C ILE A 102 -5.28 -19.63 1.33
N ARG A 103 -5.12 -20.95 1.20
CA ARG A 103 -4.02 -21.52 0.42
C ARG A 103 -4.07 -21.12 -1.05
N GLU A 104 -5.26 -21.11 -1.65
CA GLU A 104 -5.46 -20.68 -3.03
C GLU A 104 -5.10 -19.21 -3.22
N VAL A 105 -5.63 -18.32 -2.37
CA VAL A 105 -5.43 -16.88 -2.50
C VAL A 105 -3.97 -16.47 -2.31
N PHE A 106 -3.26 -17.09 -1.37
CA PHE A 106 -1.87 -16.79 -1.09
C PHE A 106 -0.88 -17.63 -1.91
N GLY A 107 -1.37 -18.50 -2.81
CA GLY A 107 -0.54 -19.39 -3.63
C GLY A 107 0.28 -20.40 -2.81
N LEU A 108 -0.20 -20.77 -1.62
CA LEU A 108 0.48 -21.68 -0.72
C LEU A 108 0.21 -23.13 -1.12
N THR A 109 1.27 -23.89 -1.31
CA THR A 109 1.16 -25.35 -1.51
C THR A 109 0.89 -26.03 -0.16
N ASN A 110 -0.03 -26.98 -0.12
CA ASN A 110 -0.23 -27.81 1.07
C ASN A 110 1.00 -28.70 1.27
N ASP A 111 1.84 -28.36 2.25
CA ASP A 111 3.01 -29.11 2.69
C ASP A 111 2.69 -30.14 3.78
N LEU A 112 1.42 -30.18 4.24
CA LEU A 112 0.94 -31.16 5.19
C LEU A 112 0.52 -32.44 4.48
N ASP A 113 1.30 -33.49 4.67
CA ASP A 113 1.13 -34.84 4.11
C ASP A 113 -0.15 -35.54 4.62
N VAL A 114 -0.71 -35.07 5.75
CA VAL A 114 -1.98 -35.53 6.31
C VAL A 114 -2.75 -34.33 6.84
N GLU A 115 -3.84 -33.97 6.15
CA GLU A 115 -4.76 -32.90 6.55
C GLU A 115 -5.29 -33.08 8.01
N ASP A 116 -5.34 -34.34 8.47
CA ASP A 116 -5.76 -34.74 9.81
C ASP A 116 -4.76 -34.38 10.92
N ALA A 117 -3.47 -34.22 10.64
CA ALA A 117 -2.48 -33.94 11.69
C ALA A 117 -2.67 -32.55 12.31
N ALA A 118 -2.94 -31.54 11.48
CA ALA A 118 -3.24 -30.18 11.96
C ALA A 118 -4.58 -30.11 12.70
N ARG A 119 -5.58 -30.91 12.29
CA ARG A 119 -6.87 -31.03 12.97
C ARG A 119 -6.74 -31.72 14.33
N GLN A 120 -5.92 -32.78 14.41
CA GLN A 120 -5.60 -33.45 15.69
C GLN A 120 -4.79 -32.58 16.64
N MET A 121 -3.90 -31.71 16.13
CA MET A 121 -3.11 -30.81 16.98
C MET A 121 -3.89 -29.58 17.46
N ASN A 122 -4.92 -29.16 16.72
CA ASN A 122 -5.73 -28.00 17.05
C ASN A 122 -7.21 -28.33 17.30
N PRO A 123 -7.54 -29.27 18.21
CA PRO A 123 -8.93 -29.62 18.48
C PRO A 123 -9.73 -28.44 19.06
N TRP A 124 -9.05 -27.48 19.70
CA TRP A 124 -9.62 -26.24 20.21
C TRP A 124 -10.15 -25.30 19.12
N ALA A 125 -9.72 -25.46 17.86
CA ALA A 125 -10.19 -24.66 16.73
C ALA A 125 -11.44 -25.26 16.05
N PHE A 126 -11.86 -26.47 16.46
CA PHE A 126 -12.96 -27.22 15.82
C PHE A 126 -14.05 -27.68 16.81
N ASN A 127 -13.91 -27.38 18.10
CA ASN A 127 -14.98 -27.55 19.07
C ASN A 127 -15.72 -26.21 19.21
N ASP A 128 -16.97 -26.17 18.74
CA ASP A 128 -17.95 -25.13 19.11
C ASP A 128 -18.37 -25.26 20.58
#